data_AF-A0A7Y5GFF0-F1
#
_entry.id   AF-A0A7Y5GFF0-F1
#
_cell.length_a   1.000
_cell.length_b   1.000
_cell.length_c   1.000
_cell.angle_alpha   90.00
_cell.angle_beta   90.00
_cell.angle_gamma   90.00
#
_symmetry.space_group_name_H-M   'P 1'
#
loop_
_entity.id
_entity.type
_entity.pdbx_description
1 polymer ?
#
loop_
_entity_poly.entity_id
_entity_poly.type
_entity_poly.pdbx_seq_one_letter_code
_entity_poly.pdbx_strand_id
1 'polypeptide(L)'
;MRTRILLPLVAAAWLLHNVQAGDDRSDRKKKSQQITEFSERLKRLESGGGVTSEQKFLHERVAELMATWRPLAAGTYTDSRIRSAIDSFLDASEELKAARRKSQNSRSESVDGEARRKTARMLERTYFRVKQGEYFSTQSKDPFGPEYVRLGSRLYQQARSAYDSGMFELARRFAEASHEVIEGLEKLAQAAVPIPMPPPLD
;
A
#
# COMPACT_ATOMS: atom_id res chain seq x y z
N MET A 1 4.06 -48.70 -51.68
CA MET A 1 2.99 -48.06 -50.90
C MET A 1 3.53 -47.70 -49.52
N ARG A 2 3.83 -46.43 -49.25
CA ARG A 2 4.14 -45.91 -47.90
C ARG A 2 3.56 -44.50 -47.80
N THR A 3 2.41 -44.39 -47.16
CA THR A 3 1.70 -43.14 -46.88
C THR A 3 2.33 -42.48 -45.65
N ARG A 4 2.84 -41.25 -45.82
CA ARG A 4 3.34 -40.39 -44.73
C ARG A 4 2.15 -39.77 -44.00
N ILE A 5 2.05 -40.01 -42.69
CA ILE A 5 1.17 -39.27 -41.78
C ILE A 5 2.02 -38.13 -41.18
N LEU A 6 1.78 -36.91 -41.65
CA LEU A 6 2.29 -35.68 -41.05
C LEU A 6 1.06 -34.80 -40.79
N LEU A 7 0.76 -34.56 -39.51
CA LEU A 7 0.02 -33.43 -38.91
C LEU A 7 -0.69 -33.95 -37.66
N PRO A 8 -0.18 -33.60 -36.46
CA PRO A 8 -0.82 -32.54 -35.70
C PRO A 8 0.16 -31.77 -34.80
N LEU A 9 0.75 -30.67 -35.29
CA LEU A 9 1.56 -29.77 -34.44
C LEU A 9 1.13 -28.30 -34.50
N VAL A 10 0.24 -27.93 -35.42
CA VAL A 10 -0.19 -26.53 -35.61
C VAL A 10 -1.38 -26.14 -34.72
N ALA A 11 -2.22 -27.10 -34.30
CA ALA A 11 -3.41 -26.82 -33.50
C ALA A 11 -3.10 -26.48 -32.02
N ALA A 12 -2.01 -27.01 -31.45
CA ALA A 12 -1.64 -26.77 -30.06
C ALA A 12 -1.11 -25.34 -29.82
N ALA A 13 -0.40 -24.76 -30.80
CA ALA A 13 0.13 -23.40 -30.71
C ALA A 13 -0.98 -22.33 -30.74
N TRP A 14 -2.08 -22.56 -31.45
CA TRP A 14 -3.21 -21.64 -31.54
C TRP A 14 -4.07 -21.60 -30.27
N LEU A 15 -4.17 -22.70 -29.54
CA LEU A 15 -4.89 -22.75 -28.26
C LEU A 15 -4.12 -22.03 -27.14
N LEU A 16 -2.80 -22.18 -27.09
CA LEU A 16 -1.95 -21.49 -26.11
C LEU A 16 -1.94 -19.97 -26.30
N HIS A 17 -1.92 -19.47 -27.54
CA HIS A 17 -1.93 -18.03 -27.82
C HIS A 17 -3.27 -17.36 -27.46
N ASN A 18 -4.40 -18.06 -27.64
CA ASN A 18 -5.72 -17.52 -27.31
C ASN A 18 -6.02 -17.54 -25.80
N VAL A 19 -5.49 -18.51 -25.05
CA VAL A 19 -5.62 -18.55 -23.59
C VAL A 19 -4.84 -17.41 -22.93
N GLN A 20 -3.61 -17.15 -23.39
CA GLN A 20 -2.77 -16.08 -22.86
C GLN A 20 -3.30 -14.68 -23.20
N ALA A 21 -3.90 -14.49 -24.38
CA ALA A 21 -4.56 -13.23 -24.75
C ALA A 21 -5.86 -12.96 -23.95
N GLY A 22 -6.53 -14.00 -23.44
CA GLY A 22 -7.72 -13.87 -22.60
C GLY A 22 -7.40 -13.35 -21.20
N ASP A 23 -6.32 -13.85 -20.60
CA ASP A 23 -5.88 -13.48 -19.25
C ASP A 23 -5.38 -12.03 -19.21
N ASP A 24 -4.59 -11.62 -20.21
CA ASP A 24 -4.10 -10.26 -20.38
C ASP A 24 -5.21 -9.20 -20.44
N ARG A 25 -6.33 -9.51 -21.13
CA ARG A 25 -7.48 -8.60 -21.21
C ARG A 25 -8.21 -8.46 -19.89
N SER A 26 -8.37 -9.58 -19.16
CA SER A 26 -8.99 -9.61 -17.85
C SER A 26 -8.20 -8.76 -16.84
N ASP A 27 -6.89 -8.92 -16.81
CA ASP A 27 -6.03 -8.21 -15.86
C ASP A 27 -5.88 -6.73 -16.18
N ARG A 28 -5.83 -6.34 -17.46
CA ARG A 28 -5.90 -4.93 -17.85
C ARG A 28 -7.22 -4.29 -17.43
N LYS A 29 -8.35 -5.01 -17.55
CA LYS A 29 -9.67 -4.52 -17.11
C LYS A 29 -9.70 -4.32 -15.59
N LYS A 30 -9.23 -5.31 -14.81
CA LYS A 30 -9.12 -5.21 -13.34
C LYS A 30 -8.25 -4.02 -12.94
N LYS A 31 -7.07 -3.86 -13.56
CA LYS A 31 -6.16 -2.74 -13.31
C LYS A 31 -6.83 -1.40 -13.59
N SER A 32 -7.53 -1.26 -14.71
CA SER A 32 -8.28 -0.04 -15.02
C SER A 32 -9.35 0.28 -13.97
N GLN A 33 -10.08 -0.73 -13.49
CA GLN A 33 -11.08 -0.56 -12.43
C GLN A 33 -10.44 -0.09 -11.11
N GLN A 34 -9.30 -0.69 -10.73
CA GLN A 34 -8.57 -0.31 -9.52
C GLN A 34 -7.99 1.10 -9.60
N ILE A 35 -7.50 1.53 -10.77
CA ILE A 35 -7.06 2.92 -10.97
C ILE A 35 -8.22 3.90 -10.73
N THR A 36 -9.42 3.58 -11.23
CA THR A 36 -10.61 4.40 -11.00
C THR A 36 -10.96 4.45 -9.51
N GLU A 37 -10.99 3.29 -8.84
CA GLU A 37 -11.30 3.18 -7.41
C GLU A 37 -10.33 4.01 -6.54
N PHE A 38 -9.02 3.89 -6.77
CA PHE A 38 -8.03 4.69 -6.06
C PHE A 38 -8.16 6.18 -6.35
N SER A 39 -8.47 6.55 -7.61
CA SER A 39 -8.69 7.95 -7.97
C SER A 39 -9.89 8.53 -7.22
N GLU A 40 -10.96 7.75 -7.07
CA GLU A 40 -12.16 8.15 -6.33
C GLU A 40 -11.92 8.21 -4.83
N ARG A 41 -11.18 7.25 -4.25
CA ARG A 41 -10.74 7.30 -2.84
C ARG A 41 -9.91 8.56 -2.56
N LEU A 42 -8.91 8.85 -3.40
CA LEU A 42 -8.08 10.04 -3.27
C LEU A 42 -8.91 11.33 -3.31
N LYS A 43 -9.78 11.49 -4.33
CA LYS A 43 -10.68 12.66 -4.45
C LYS A 43 -11.57 12.86 -3.22
N ARG A 44 -12.11 11.77 -2.65
CA ARG A 44 -12.92 11.83 -1.42
C ARG A 44 -12.12 12.26 -0.20
N LEU A 45 -10.85 11.88 -0.13
CA LEU A 45 -9.95 12.32 0.93
C LEU A 45 -9.64 13.81 0.81
N GLU A 46 -9.31 14.28 -0.40
CA GLU A 46 -8.99 15.69 -0.71
C GLU A 46 -10.19 16.63 -0.49
N SER A 47 -11.39 16.20 -0.88
CA SER A 47 -12.62 17.02 -0.77
C SER A 47 -13.10 17.23 0.67
N GLY A 48 -12.50 16.55 1.65
CA GLY A 48 -13.01 16.44 3.01
C GLY A 48 -12.91 17.69 3.89
N GLY A 49 -12.28 18.78 3.43
CA GLY A 49 -11.92 19.94 4.24
C GLY A 49 -10.89 19.62 5.33
N GLY A 50 -10.02 20.57 5.68
CA GLY A 50 -9.08 20.39 6.80
C GLY A 50 -7.96 19.36 6.58
N VAL A 51 -7.54 19.17 5.32
CA VAL A 51 -6.43 18.27 4.95
C VAL A 51 -5.15 18.70 5.66
N THR A 52 -4.48 17.76 6.32
CA THR A 52 -3.23 18.00 7.05
C THR A 52 -2.03 18.12 6.10
N SER A 53 -0.89 18.63 6.57
CA SER A 53 0.34 18.54 5.78
C SER A 53 0.80 17.08 5.58
N GLU A 54 0.57 16.21 6.56
CA GLU A 54 0.81 14.76 6.44
C GLU A 54 -0.08 14.11 5.38
N GLN A 55 -1.37 14.42 5.38
CA GLN A 55 -2.30 13.91 4.37
C GLN A 55 -1.96 14.44 3.00
N LYS A 56 -1.65 15.75 2.88
CA LYS A 56 -1.23 16.35 1.61
C LYS A 56 0.00 15.65 1.05
N PHE A 57 1.00 15.39 1.89
CA PHE A 57 2.17 14.60 1.50
C PHE A 57 1.74 13.22 0.97
N LEU A 58 0.94 12.45 1.70
CA LEU A 58 0.48 11.13 1.26
C LEU A 58 -0.33 11.20 -0.05
N HIS A 59 -1.19 12.20 -0.22
CA HIS A 59 -2.02 12.40 -1.42
C HIS A 59 -1.16 12.66 -2.66
N GLU A 60 -0.18 13.56 -2.54
CA GLU A 60 0.79 13.84 -3.61
C GLU A 60 1.58 12.58 -3.99
N ARG A 61 2.05 11.83 -2.98
CA ARG A 61 2.76 10.57 -3.22
C ARG A 61 1.88 9.52 -3.91
N VAL A 62 0.62 9.37 -3.50
CA VAL A 62 -0.33 8.47 -4.15
C VAL A 62 -0.55 8.86 -5.61
N ALA A 63 -0.75 10.14 -5.90
CA ALA A 63 -0.94 10.62 -7.27
C ALA A 63 0.25 10.30 -8.18
N GLU A 64 1.48 10.49 -7.69
CA GLU A 64 2.71 10.16 -8.41
C GLU A 64 2.89 8.65 -8.62
N LEU A 65 2.60 7.85 -7.60
CA LEU A 65 2.64 6.39 -7.70
C LEU A 65 1.61 5.87 -8.70
N MET A 66 0.40 6.44 -8.72
CA MET A 66 -0.62 6.10 -9.71
C MET A 66 -0.18 6.46 -11.14
N ALA A 67 0.48 7.60 -11.32
CA ALA A 67 1.04 7.99 -12.62
C ALA A 67 2.13 7.01 -13.08
N THR A 68 2.99 6.56 -12.17
CA THR A 68 4.04 5.55 -12.42
C THR A 68 3.47 4.16 -12.66
N TRP A 69 2.40 3.80 -11.94
CA TRP A 69 1.77 2.49 -12.00
C TRP A 69 1.01 2.26 -13.31
N ARG A 70 0.31 3.28 -13.83
CA ARG A 70 -0.50 3.21 -15.05
C ARG A 70 0.20 2.53 -16.25
N PRO A 71 1.43 2.91 -16.65
CA PRO A 71 2.11 2.31 -17.79
C PRO A 71 2.67 0.90 -17.54
N LEU A 72 2.70 0.41 -16.29
CA LEU A 72 3.27 -0.91 -16.00
C LEU A 72 2.41 -2.04 -16.56
N ALA A 73 3.05 -3.14 -16.96
CA ALA A 73 2.35 -4.36 -17.33
C ALA A 73 1.58 -4.93 -16.12
N ALA A 74 0.30 -5.21 -16.32
CA ALA A 74 -0.56 -5.80 -15.30
C ALA A 74 -0.07 -7.20 -14.90
N GLY A 75 -0.29 -7.57 -13.64
CA GLY A 75 0.02 -8.93 -13.15
C GLY A 75 1.48 -9.17 -12.79
N THR A 76 2.36 -8.20 -13.02
CA THR A 76 3.78 -8.30 -12.59
C THR A 76 3.92 -8.14 -11.08
N TYR A 77 5.03 -8.62 -10.52
CA TYR A 77 5.32 -8.44 -9.09
C TYR A 77 5.37 -6.95 -8.71
N THR A 78 6.10 -6.15 -9.49
CA THR A 78 6.20 -4.69 -9.32
C THR A 78 4.83 -4.01 -9.39
N ASP A 79 3.98 -4.40 -10.34
CA ASP A 79 2.59 -3.93 -10.46
C ASP A 79 1.80 -4.19 -9.17
N SER A 80 1.85 -5.41 -8.65
CA SER A 80 1.19 -5.75 -7.39
C SER A 80 1.76 -4.97 -6.19
N ARG A 81 3.08 -4.76 -6.12
CA ARG A 81 3.71 -4.08 -4.99
C ARG A 81 3.37 -2.59 -4.98
N ILE A 82 3.46 -1.90 -6.11
CA ILE A 82 3.09 -0.48 -6.21
C ILE A 82 1.61 -0.28 -5.90
N ARG A 83 0.74 -1.17 -6.40
CA ARG A 83 -0.69 -1.14 -6.06
C ARG A 83 -0.93 -1.24 -4.54
N SER A 84 -0.27 -2.18 -3.87
CA SER A 84 -0.36 -2.31 -2.41
C SER A 84 0.23 -1.10 -1.68
N ALA A 85 1.28 -0.46 -2.20
CA ALA A 85 1.82 0.76 -1.62
C ALA A 85 0.79 1.90 -1.65
N ILE A 86 0.10 2.08 -2.79
CA ILE A 86 -0.96 3.07 -2.96
C ILE A 86 -2.08 2.84 -1.94
N ASP A 87 -2.54 1.60 -1.80
CA ASP A 87 -3.61 1.22 -0.88
C ASP A 87 -3.24 1.56 0.57
N SER A 88 -2.04 1.16 1.03
CA SER A 88 -1.55 1.51 2.37
C SER A 88 -1.44 3.02 2.59
N PHE A 89 -0.98 3.80 1.62
CA PHE A 89 -0.93 5.26 1.79
C PHE A 89 -2.32 5.91 1.84
N LEU A 90 -3.31 5.37 1.13
CA LEU A 90 -4.70 5.80 1.23
C LEU A 90 -5.29 5.45 2.61
N ASP A 91 -5.06 4.23 3.09
CA ASP A 91 -5.50 3.76 4.41
C ASP A 91 -4.87 4.61 5.52
N ALA A 92 -3.57 4.89 5.44
CA ALA A 92 -2.89 5.81 6.36
C ALA A 92 -3.57 7.19 6.41
N SER A 93 -3.94 7.74 5.25
CA SER A 93 -4.63 9.02 5.17
C SER A 93 -6.06 8.96 5.76
N GLU A 94 -6.79 7.86 5.56
CA GLU A 94 -8.11 7.63 6.14
C GLU A 94 -8.04 7.57 7.68
N GLU A 95 -7.04 6.87 8.21
CA GLU A 95 -6.81 6.76 9.66
C GLU A 95 -6.43 8.11 10.28
N LEU A 96 -5.64 8.94 9.60
CA LEU A 96 -5.37 10.32 10.03
C LEU A 96 -6.64 11.18 10.05
N LYS A 97 -7.52 11.02 9.06
CA LYS A 97 -8.80 11.73 9.02
C LYS A 97 -9.70 11.31 10.19
N ALA A 98 -9.75 10.00 10.48
CA ALA A 98 -10.53 9.44 11.58
C ALA A 98 -10.00 9.89 12.95
N ALA A 99 -8.68 9.87 13.15
CA ALA A 99 -8.02 10.36 14.36
C ALA A 99 -8.41 11.81 14.67
N ARG A 100 -8.40 12.69 13.67
CA ARG A 100 -8.80 14.10 13.83
C ARG A 100 -10.25 14.27 14.22
N ARG A 101 -11.17 13.55 13.58
CA ARG A 101 -12.60 13.58 13.93
C ARG A 101 -12.84 13.15 15.37
N LYS A 102 -12.06 12.20 15.89
CA LYS A 102 -12.16 11.79 17.29
C LYS A 102 -11.56 12.80 18.26
N SER A 103 -10.43 13.42 17.93
CA SER A 103 -9.86 14.50 18.74
C SER A 103 -10.82 15.67 18.94
N GLN A 104 -11.71 15.94 17.98
CA GLN A 104 -12.72 17.01 18.09
C GLN A 104 -13.95 16.59 18.91
N ASN A 105 -14.24 15.30 18.98
CA ASN A 105 -15.47 14.74 19.57
C ASN A 105 -15.22 14.00 20.88
N SER A 106 -14.12 14.30 21.59
CA SER A 106 -13.67 13.58 22.78
C SER A 106 -14.61 13.77 23.97
N ARG A 107 -15.74 13.07 23.96
CA ARG A 107 -16.41 12.60 25.17
C ARG A 107 -15.59 11.42 25.69
N SER A 108 -15.29 11.47 26.99
CA SER A 108 -14.65 10.39 27.75
C SER A 108 -15.29 9.05 27.40
N GLU A 109 -14.59 8.26 26.59
CA GLU A 109 -15.02 6.90 26.25
C GLU A 109 -14.77 6.05 27.50
N SER A 110 -15.80 5.34 27.97
CA SER A 110 -15.66 4.45 29.13
C SER A 110 -14.48 3.52 28.91
N VAL A 111 -13.59 3.42 29.90
CA VAL A 111 -12.37 2.61 29.85
C VAL A 111 -12.74 1.12 29.74
N ASP A 112 -12.93 0.66 28.52
CA ASP A 112 -13.03 -0.76 28.22
C ASP A 112 -11.62 -1.36 28.27
N GLY A 113 -11.41 -2.29 29.20
CA GLY A 113 -10.14 -2.99 29.36
C GLY A 113 -9.73 -3.75 28.09
N GLU A 114 -10.67 -4.15 27.24
CA GLU A 114 -10.37 -4.79 25.96
C GLU A 114 -9.78 -3.81 24.95
N ALA A 115 -10.38 -2.62 24.80
CA ALA A 115 -9.86 -1.56 23.93
C ALA A 115 -8.42 -1.20 24.29
N ARG A 116 -8.12 -1.01 25.59
CA ARG A 116 -6.75 -0.75 26.07
C ARG A 116 -5.76 -1.85 25.66
N ARG A 117 -6.13 -3.13 25.79
CA ARG A 117 -5.27 -4.26 25.41
C ARG A 117 -5.05 -4.35 23.90
N LYS A 118 -6.10 -4.12 23.10
CA LYS A 118 -5.99 -4.07 21.63
C LYS A 118 -5.05 -2.97 21.17
N THR A 119 -5.22 -1.76 21.70
CA THR A 119 -4.34 -0.63 21.37
C THR A 119 -2.89 -0.87 21.80
N ALA A 120 -2.66 -1.48 22.97
CA ALA A 120 -1.30 -1.82 23.41
C ALA A 120 -0.59 -2.77 22.43
N ARG A 121 -1.27 -3.84 21.99
CA ARG A 121 -0.72 -4.75 20.98
C ARG A 121 -0.46 -4.08 19.64
N MET A 122 -1.33 -3.15 19.24
CA MET A 122 -1.12 -2.38 18.01
C MET A 122 0.14 -1.50 18.11
N LEU A 123 0.31 -0.79 19.23
CA LEU A 123 1.52 0.01 19.49
C LEU A 123 2.80 -0.83 19.46
N GLU A 124 2.79 -2.02 20.08
CA GLU A 124 3.93 -2.93 20.06
C GLU A 124 4.29 -3.35 18.63
N ARG A 125 3.31 -3.78 17.83
CA ARG A 125 3.55 -4.12 16.42
C ARG A 125 4.07 -2.92 15.62
N THR A 126 3.47 -1.76 15.79
CA THR A 126 3.88 -0.53 15.08
C THR A 126 5.29 -0.10 15.48
N TYR A 127 5.69 -0.26 16.74
CA TYR A 127 7.05 0.05 17.19
C TYR A 127 8.11 -0.70 16.38
N PHE A 128 7.98 -2.03 16.28
CA PHE A 128 8.94 -2.84 15.54
C PHE A 128 8.96 -2.48 14.06
N ARG A 129 7.80 -2.19 13.46
CA ARG A 129 7.73 -1.82 12.05
C ARG A 129 8.38 -0.47 11.78
N VAL A 130 8.14 0.54 12.63
CA VAL A 130 8.81 1.85 12.55
C VAL A 130 10.33 1.70 12.61
N LYS A 131 10.86 0.79 13.44
CA LYS A 131 12.30 0.50 13.51
C LYS A 131 12.88 -0.09 12.21
N GLN A 132 12.06 -0.70 11.36
CA GLN A 132 12.47 -1.18 10.04
C GLN A 132 12.40 -0.10 8.96
N GLY A 133 11.83 1.07 9.26
CA GLY A 133 11.60 2.14 8.27
C GLY A 133 12.88 2.61 7.56
N GLU A 134 13.99 2.78 8.27
CA GLU A 134 15.27 3.22 7.68
C GLU A 134 15.81 2.19 6.66
N TYR A 135 15.66 0.90 6.98
CA TYR A 135 16.02 -0.17 6.05
C TYR A 135 15.16 -0.08 4.79
N PHE A 136 13.84 0.02 4.90
CA PHE A 136 12.95 0.13 3.73
C PHE A 136 13.19 1.40 2.92
N SER A 137 13.46 2.53 3.57
CA SER A 137 13.82 3.79 2.91
C SER A 137 15.06 3.64 2.04
N THR A 138 16.06 2.88 2.51
CA THR A 138 17.29 2.65 1.74
C THR A 138 17.03 1.72 0.55
N GLN A 139 16.24 0.65 0.77
CA GLN A 139 15.97 -0.36 -0.26
C GLN A 139 15.01 0.13 -1.36
N SER A 140 14.05 1.00 -1.06
CA SER A 140 13.09 1.51 -2.04
C SER A 140 13.72 2.40 -3.10
N LYS A 141 14.88 3.01 -2.80
CA LYS A 141 15.51 4.05 -3.65
C LYS A 141 14.55 5.21 -3.93
N ASP A 142 13.50 5.37 -3.13
CA ASP A 142 12.56 6.47 -3.24
C ASP A 142 13.20 7.72 -2.61
N PRO A 143 13.29 8.85 -3.34
CA PRO A 143 13.88 10.08 -2.79
C PRO A 143 13.14 10.63 -1.57
N PHE A 144 11.87 10.25 -1.36
CA PHE A 144 11.05 10.63 -0.20
C PHE A 144 11.05 9.57 0.91
N GLY A 145 11.87 8.52 0.79
CA GLY A 145 12.06 7.49 1.82
C GLY A 145 12.23 8.07 3.24
N PRO A 146 13.17 9.02 3.47
CA PRO A 146 13.37 9.63 4.77
C PRO A 146 12.13 10.36 5.31
N GLU A 147 11.34 11.01 4.45
CA GLU A 147 10.10 11.70 4.80
C GLU A 147 9.05 10.70 5.31
N TYR A 148 8.89 9.54 4.67
CA TYR A 148 8.00 8.48 5.15
C TYR A 148 8.41 7.97 6.53
N VAL A 149 9.71 7.75 6.76
CA VAL A 149 10.23 7.28 8.06
C VAL A 149 9.98 8.32 9.16
N ARG A 150 10.23 9.60 8.86
CA ARG A 150 9.96 10.71 9.78
C ARG A 150 8.47 10.83 10.09
N LEU A 151 7.61 10.69 9.09
CA LEU A 151 6.16 10.70 9.25
C LEU A 151 5.71 9.53 10.14
N GLY A 152 6.07 8.29 9.79
CA GLY A 152 5.71 7.10 10.57
C GLY A 152 6.17 7.21 12.02
N SER A 153 7.42 7.60 12.26
CA SER A 153 7.96 7.80 13.61
C SER A 153 7.16 8.83 14.42
N ARG A 154 6.81 9.96 13.81
CA ARG A 154 6.01 11.01 14.47
C ARG A 154 4.60 10.54 14.80
N LEU A 155 3.94 9.83 13.89
CA LEU A 155 2.60 9.26 14.12
C LEU A 155 2.63 8.23 15.24
N TYR A 156 3.67 7.40 15.32
CA TYR A 156 3.86 6.49 16.44
C TYR A 156 4.03 7.22 17.78
N GLN A 157 4.79 8.32 17.83
CA GLN A 157 4.93 9.12 19.05
C GLN A 157 3.59 9.76 19.47
N GLN A 158 2.79 10.23 18.51
CA GLN A 158 1.43 10.73 18.78
C GLN A 158 0.53 9.62 19.32
N ALA A 159 0.61 8.41 18.74
CA ALA A 159 -0.12 7.25 19.21
C ALA A 159 0.24 6.90 20.66
N ARG A 160 1.53 6.91 20.99
CA ARG A 160 2.03 6.64 22.34
C ARG A 160 1.53 7.67 23.35
N SER A 161 1.63 8.95 23.01
CA SER A 161 1.15 10.05 23.85
C SER A 161 -0.36 9.95 24.11
N ALA A 162 -1.15 9.65 23.07
CA ALA A 162 -2.59 9.45 23.21
C ALA A 162 -2.92 8.24 24.11
N TYR A 163 -2.15 7.15 24.01
CA TYR A 163 -2.33 5.96 24.84
C TYR A 163 -2.06 6.26 26.32
N ASP A 164 -0.96 6.97 26.60
CA ASP A 164 -0.58 7.35 27.96
C ASP A 164 -1.61 8.32 28.58
N SER A 165 -2.32 9.08 27.74
CA SER A 165 -3.43 9.95 28.13
C SER A 165 -4.79 9.24 28.25
N GLY A 166 -4.83 7.92 28.09
CA GLY A 166 -6.07 7.12 28.14
C GLY A 166 -6.97 7.25 26.90
N MET A 167 -6.54 7.93 25.85
CA MET A 167 -7.27 8.10 24.59
C MET A 167 -7.03 6.92 23.65
N PHE A 168 -7.47 5.72 24.04
CA PHE A 168 -7.06 4.46 23.39
C PHE A 168 -7.48 4.32 21.93
N GLU A 169 -8.66 4.81 21.54
CA GLU A 169 -9.09 4.77 20.15
C GLU A 169 -8.27 5.74 19.29
N LEU A 170 -8.04 6.97 19.77
CA LEU A 170 -7.16 7.93 19.08
C LEU A 170 -5.75 7.39 18.90
N ALA A 171 -5.20 6.77 19.95
CA ALA A 171 -3.92 6.10 19.91
C ALA A 171 -3.88 4.98 18.87
N ARG A 172 -4.93 4.15 18.80
CA ARG A 172 -5.04 3.07 17.81
C ARG A 172 -4.99 3.62 16.38
N ARG A 173 -5.77 4.67 16.10
CA ARG A 173 -5.83 5.33 14.79
C ARG A 173 -4.47 5.88 14.35
N PHE A 174 -3.75 6.56 15.25
CA PHE A 174 -2.39 7.02 14.94
C PHE A 174 -1.39 5.86 14.76
N ALA A 175 -1.53 4.78 15.54
CA ALA A 175 -0.68 3.60 15.41
C ALA A 175 -0.93 2.87 14.07
N GLU A 176 -2.18 2.80 13.62
CA GLU A 176 -2.58 2.27 12.30
C GLU A 176 -2.05 3.14 11.18
N ALA A 177 -2.26 4.45 11.24
CA ALA A 177 -1.69 5.37 10.25
C ALA A 177 -0.16 5.23 10.14
N SER A 178 0.53 5.15 11.29
CA SER A 178 1.98 4.90 11.32
C SER A 178 2.36 3.54 10.72
N HIS A 179 1.57 2.50 10.96
CA HIS A 179 1.81 1.16 10.45
C HIS A 179 1.71 1.15 8.92
N GLU A 180 0.63 1.72 8.39
CA GLU A 180 0.34 1.78 6.96
C GLU A 180 1.37 2.62 6.19
N VAL A 181 1.86 3.72 6.77
CA VAL A 181 2.96 4.50 6.14
C VAL A 181 4.21 3.64 5.94
N ILE A 182 4.61 2.87 6.95
CA ILE A 182 5.80 2.03 6.85
C ILE A 182 5.54 0.79 5.99
N GLU A 183 4.32 0.24 6.01
CA GLU A 183 3.92 -0.82 5.10
C GLU A 183 3.99 -0.37 3.64
N GLY A 184 3.47 0.81 3.31
CA GLY A 184 3.57 1.38 1.97
C GLY A 184 5.03 1.50 1.54
N LEU A 185 5.91 2.01 2.42
CA LEU A 185 7.34 2.10 2.16
C LEU A 185 8.00 0.73 1.95
N GLU A 186 7.62 -0.29 2.71
CA GLU A 186 8.07 -1.67 2.50
C GLU A 186 7.64 -2.20 1.13
N LYS A 187 6.41 -1.91 0.69
CA LYS A 187 5.95 -2.32 -0.65
C LYS A 187 6.75 -1.62 -1.74
N LEU A 188 7.13 -0.35 -1.56
CA LEU A 188 8.04 0.34 -2.48
C LEU A 188 9.44 -0.29 -2.48
N ALA A 189 9.97 -0.66 -1.31
CA ALA A 189 11.21 -1.42 -1.20
C ALA A 189 11.15 -2.75 -1.96
N GLN A 190 10.05 -3.50 -1.81
CA GLN A 190 9.81 -4.73 -2.56
C GLN A 190 9.70 -4.49 -4.07
N ALA A 191 9.02 -3.41 -4.48
CA ALA A 191 8.86 -3.05 -5.90
C ALA A 191 10.20 -2.71 -6.57
N ALA A 192 11.18 -2.21 -5.80
CA ALA A 192 12.52 -1.87 -6.28
C ALA A 192 13.48 -3.07 -6.37
N VAL A 193 13.10 -4.24 -5.85
CA VAL A 193 13.93 -5.45 -5.93
C VAL A 193 14.06 -5.89 -7.39
N PRO A 194 15.29 -6.06 -7.92
CA PRO A 194 15.50 -6.59 -9.26
C PRO A 194 14.89 -7.99 -9.38
N ILE A 195 14.10 -8.24 -10.41
CA ILE A 195 13.65 -9.61 -10.73
C ILE A 195 14.90 -10.36 -11.23
N PRO A 196 15.33 -11.45 -10.56
CA PRO A 196 16.47 -12.23 -11.04
C PRO A 196 16.13 -12.77 -12.42
N MET A 197 16.92 -12.39 -13.43
CA MET A 197 16.80 -13.00 -14.74
C MET A 197 17.30 -14.45 -14.62
N PRO A 198 16.58 -15.44 -15.17
CA PRO A 198 17.10 -16.80 -15.23
C PRO A 198 18.44 -16.79 -15.99
N PRO A 199 19.41 -17.63 -15.59
CA PRO A 199 20.68 -17.72 -16.30
C PRO A 199 20.42 -18.06 -17.78
N PRO A 200 21.22 -17.50 -18.72
CA PRO A 200 21.12 -17.89 -20.11
C PRO A 200 21.32 -19.40 -20.23
N LEU A 201 20.48 -20.04 -21.03
CA LEU A 201 20.69 -21.44 -21.41
C LEU A 201 21.75 -21.43 -22.50
N ASP A 202 22.99 -21.76 -22.12
CA ASP A 202 24.07 -22.08 -23.07
C ASP A 202 23.83 -23.45 -23.73
#